data_AF-A0A7I8D6E9-F1
#
_entry.id   AF-A0A7I8D6E9-F1
#
_cell.length_a   1.000
_cell.length_b   1.000
_cell.length_c   1.000
_cell.angle_alpha   90.00
_cell.angle_beta   90.00
_cell.angle_gamma   90.00
#
_symmetry.space_group_name_H-M   'P 1'
#
loop_
_entity.id
_entity.type
_entity.pdbx_description
1 polymer ?
#
loop_
_entity_poly.entity_id
_entity_poly.type
_entity_poly.pdbx_seq_one_letter_code
_entity_poly.pdbx_strand_id
1 'polypeptide(L)' 'MAIKSLSIRIDDKMLHKLHVVADYEGRSANSEILILIRDAIEKYEEKYGEIKIS' A
#
# COMPACT_ATOMS: atom_id res chain seq x y z
N MET A 1 -17.17 6.64 3.09
CA MET A 1 -16.89 5.66 2.02
C MET A 1 -16.98 4.26 2.61
N ALA A 2 -17.53 3.29 1.87
CA ALA A 2 -17.57 1.90 2.34
C ALA A 2 -16.16 1.31 2.31
N ILE A 3 -15.69 0.75 3.43
CA ILE A 3 -14.43 0.01 3.48
C ILE A 3 -14.61 -1.25 2.63
N LYS A 4 -13.69 -1.47 1.69
CA LYS A 4 -13.65 -2.66 0.83
C LYS A 4 -12.42 -3.48 1.21
N SER A 5 -12.55 -4.80 1.18
CA SER A 5 -11.42 -5.71 1.29
C SER A 5 -10.73 -5.85 -0.05
N LEU A 6 -9.39 -5.93 -0.03
CA LEU A 6 -8.56 -6.20 -1.19
C LEU A 6 -7.74 -7.45 -0.90
N SER A 7 -7.94 -8.50 -1.69
CA SER A 7 -7.11 -9.71 -1.64
C SER A 7 -6.07 -9.66 -2.76
N ILE A 8 -4.80 -9.73 -2.40
CA ILE A 8 -3.68 -9.71 -3.35
C ILE A 8 -2.91 -11.03 -3.33
N ARG A 9 -2.33 -11.40 -4.48
CA ARG A 9 -1.38 -12.51 -4.57
C ARG A 9 0.03 -11.94 -4.42
N ILE A 10 0.77 -12.43 -3.44
CA ILE A 10 2.14 -12.05 -3.11
C ILE A 10 2.91 -13.33 -2.80
N ASP A 11 4.20 -13.38 -3.15
CA ASP A 11 5.02 -14.52 -2.75
C ASP A 11 5.31 -14.50 -1.24
N ASP A 12 5.54 -15.68 -0.70
CA ASP A 12 5.74 -15.90 0.73
C ASP A 12 6.93 -15.11 1.30
N LYS A 13 8.03 -15.00 0.55
CA LYS A 13 9.22 -14.28 1.00
C LYS A 13 8.99 -12.78 1.03
N MET A 14 8.25 -12.24 0.06
CA MET A 14 7.85 -10.84 0.04
C MET A 14 6.88 -10.52 1.17
N LEU A 15 5.92 -11.40 1.45
CA LEU A 15 5.01 -11.24 2.58
C LEU A 15 5.79 -11.20 3.91
N HIS A 16 6.74 -12.11 4.10
CA HIS A 16 7.61 -12.08 5.27
C HIS A 16 8.41 -10.79 5.39
N LYS A 17 9.01 -10.29 4.30
CA LYS A 17 9.73 -9.02 4.31
C LYS A 17 8.81 -7.84 4.66
N LEU A 18 7.59 -7.83 4.13
CA LEU A 18 6.61 -6.81 4.46
C LEU A 18 6.29 -6.80 5.97
N HIS A 19 6.13 -7.97 6.59
CA HIS A 19 5.92 -8.06 8.04
C HIS A 19 7.09 -7.46 8.82
N VAL A 20 8.34 -7.77 8.45
CA VAL A 20 9.52 -7.18 9.13
C VAL A 20 9.52 -5.66 9.03
N VAL A 21 9.22 -5.10 7.86
CA VAL A 21 9.15 -3.65 7.65
C VAL A 21 8.01 -3.03 8.46
N ALA A 22 6.83 -3.65 8.44
CA ALA A 22 5.67 -3.17 9.18
C ALA A 22 5.92 -3.18 10.70
N ASP A 23 6.55 -4.23 11.22
CA ASP A 23 6.91 -4.34 12.64
C ASP A 23 7.92 -3.26 13.05
N TYR A 24 8.93 -3.00 12.21
CA TYR A 24 9.89 -1.91 12.43
C TYR A 24 9.21 -0.53 12.50
N GLU A 25 8.25 -0.31 11.61
CA GLU A 25 7.46 0.92 11.55
C GLU A 25 6.35 1.01 12.62
N GLY A 26 6.16 -0.04 13.43
CA GLY A 26 5.14 -0.12 14.48
C GLY A 26 3.70 -0.21 13.93
N ARG A 27 3.51 -0.82 12.76
CA ARG A 27 2.23 -0.89 12.03
C ARG A 27 1.87 -2.32 11.65
N SER A 28 0.59 -2.55 11.34
CA SER A 28 0.17 -3.81 10.70
C SER A 28 0.61 -3.85 9.24
N ALA A 29 0.83 -5.05 8.70
CA ALA A 29 1.14 -5.23 7.27
C ALA A 29 0.09 -4.58 6.35
N ASN A 30 -1.20 -4.61 6.75
CA ASN A 30 -2.27 -3.97 5.98
C ASN A 30 -2.17 -2.43 6.00
N SER A 31 -1.88 -1.85 7.18
CA SER A 31 -1.66 -0.40 7.31
C SER A 31 -0.45 0.05 6.50
N GLU A 32 0.62 -0.75 6.49
CA GLU A 32 1.83 -0.49 5.71
C GLU A 32 1.56 -0.53 4.21
N ILE A 33 0.83 -1.54 3.72
CA ILE A 33 0.40 -1.61 2.31
C ILE A 33 -0.40 -0.36 1.91
N LEU A 34 -1.30 0.13 2.78
CA LEU A 34 -2.10 1.33 2.48
C LEU A 34 -1.25 2.61 2.41
N ILE A 35 -0.13 2.69 3.13
CA ILE A 35 0.81 3.80 3.03
C ILE A 35 1.58 3.70 1.71
N LEU A 36 2.15 2.53 1.42
CA LEU A 36 2.88 2.29 0.17
C LEU A 36 2.03 2.57 -1.08
N ILE A 37 0.73 2.20 -1.06
CA ILE A 37 -0.21 2.51 -2.15
C ILE A 37 -0.43 4.02 -2.28
N ARG A 38 -0.59 4.74 -1.17
CA ARG A 38 -0.77 6.21 -1.18
C ARG A 38 0.45 6.91 -1.72
N ASP A 39 1.64 6.55 -1.26
CA ASP A 39 2.90 7.11 -1.74
C ASP A 39 3.10 6.84 -3.24
N ALA A 40 2.68 5.66 -3.72
CA ALA A 40 2.75 5.33 -5.14
C ALA A 40 1.78 6.17 -5.98
N ILE A 41 0.57 6.44 -5.47
CA ILE A 41 -0.41 7.31 -6.12
C ILE A 41 0.11 8.75 -6.16
N GLU A 42 0.59 9.29 -5.03
CA GLU A 42 1.10 10.66 -4.94
C GLU A 42 2.27 10.88 -5.91
N LYS A 43 3.23 9.95 -5.96
CA LYS A 43 4.35 10.00 -6.92
C LYS A 43 3.89 9.95 -8.37
N TYR A 44 2.82 9.21 -8.65
CA TYR A 44 2.25 9.17 -9.99
C TYR A 44 1.58 10.51 -10.33
N GLU A 45 0.79 11.06 -9.42
CA GLU A 45 0.07 12.32 -9.59
C GLU A 45 1.02 13.52 -9.71
N GLU A 46 2.12 13.53 -8.97
CA GLU A 46 3.18 14.54 -9.10
C GLU A 46 3.79 14.54 -10.51
N LYS A 47 3.93 13.36 -11.11
CA LYS A 47 4.59 13.19 -12.41
C LYS A 47 3.66 13.35 -13.60
N TYR A 48 2.40 12.95 -13.48
CA TYR A 48 1.47 12.83 -14.61
C TYR A 48 0.18 13.68 -14.44
N GLY A 49 0.01 14.33 -13.29
CA GLY A 49 -1.19 15.05 -12.91
C GLY A 49 -2.21 14.18 -12.16
N GLU A 50 -3.18 14.83 -11.52
CA GLU A 50 -4.19 14.19 -10.67
C GLU A 50 -5.00 13.11 -11.40
N ILE A 51 -5.22 11.98 -10.71
CA ILE A 51 -6.07 10.90 -11.19
C ILE A 51 -7.53 11.34 -11.04
N LYS A 52 -8.18 11.64 -12.17
CA LYS A 52 -9.61 11.93 -12.18
C LYS A 52 -10.42 10.65 -11.98
N ILE A 53 -11.11 10.55 -10.85
CA ILE A 53 -12.07 9.49 -10.56
C ILE A 53 -13.45 9.96 -11.02
N SER A 54 -14.10 9.19 -11.90
CA SER A 54 -15.46 9.43 -12.42
C SER A 54 -16.51 8.62 -11.67
#